data_AF-A0A353PA55-F1
#
_entry.id   AF-A0A353PA55-F1
#
_cell.length_a   1.000
_cell.length_b   1.000
_cell.length_c   1.000
_cell.angle_alpha   90.00
_cell.angle_beta   90.00
_cell.angle_gamma   90.00
#
_symmetry.space_group_name_H-M   'P 1'
#
loop_
_entity.id
_entity.type
_entity.pdbx_description
1 polymer ?
#
loop_
_entity_poly.entity_id
_entity_poly.type
_entity_poly.pdbx_seq_one_letter_code
_entity_poly.pdbx_strand_id
1 'polypeptide(L)' 'EVLIEESVLGWKEYEMEVVRDKADNCIIVCSIENLDPMGVHTGDSITVAPAQTLTDKEYQ' A
#
# COMPACT_ATOMS: atom_id res chain seq x y z
N GLU A 1 23.37 -6.94 0.17
CA GLU A 1 22.87 -6.85 1.55
C GLU A 1 21.59 -7.66 1.64
N VAL A 2 21.28 -8.26 2.80
CA VAL A 2 20.02 -8.99 3.01
C VAL A 2 19.39 -8.46 4.28
N LEU A 3 18.11 -8.11 4.20
CA LEU A 3 17.29 -7.71 5.34
C LEU A 3 16.50 -8.93 5.82
N ILE A 4 16.54 -9.20 7.13
CA ILE A 4 15.79 -10.28 7.78
C ILE A 4 14.88 -9.62 8.81
N GLU A 5 13.56 -9.80 8.66
CA GLU A 5 12.54 -9.19 9.50
C GLU A 5 11.55 -10.23 10.04
N GLU A 6 10.82 -9.86 11.08
CA GLU A 6 9.73 -10.67 11.61
C GLU A 6 8.59 -10.80 10.58
N SER A 7 7.94 -11.96 10.54
CA SER A 7 6.86 -12.22 9.59
C SER A 7 5.59 -11.45 9.94
N VAL A 8 5.06 -10.75 8.94
CA VAL A 8 3.71 -10.12 8.97
C VAL A 8 2.73 -10.84 8.02
N LEU A 9 2.96 -12.13 7.77
CA LEU A 9 2.13 -12.95 6.88
C LEU A 9 0.64 -12.85 7.26
N GLY A 10 -0.23 -12.64 6.27
CA GLY A 10 -1.68 -12.56 6.46
C GLY A 10 -2.20 -11.17 6.83
N TRP A 11 -1.33 -10.17 7.02
CA TRP A 11 -1.75 -8.79 7.20
C TRP A 11 -2.28 -8.20 5.90
N LYS A 12 -3.15 -7.18 5.98
CA LYS A 12 -3.57 -6.43 4.80
C LYS A 12 -2.40 -5.63 4.24
N GLU A 13 -2.32 -5.56 2.92
CA GLU A 13 -1.26 -4.86 2.19
C GLU A 13 -1.88 -3.72 1.36
N TYR A 14 -1.22 -2.57 1.35
CA TYR A 14 -1.68 -1.36 0.68
C TYR A 14 -0.52 -0.65 -0.01
N GLU A 15 -0.80 -0.03 -1.15
CA GLU A 15 0.14 0.79 -1.90
C GLU A 15 -0.44 2.20 -2.12
N MET A 16 0.42 3.22 -2.14
CA MET A 16 0.04 4.60 -2.42
C MET A 16 0.96 5.24 -3.45
N GLU A 17 0.37 5.74 -4.53
CA GLU A 17 1.10 6.46 -5.57
C GLU A 17 1.20 7.94 -5.23
N VAL A 18 2.41 8.39 -4.91
CA VAL A 18 2.67 9.75 -4.41
C VAL A 18 3.42 10.56 -5.45
N VAL A 19 2.96 11.79 -5.72
CA VAL A 19 3.66 12.77 -6.55
C VAL A 19 4.06 13.97 -5.70
N ARG A 20 5.34 14.33 -5.72
CA ARG A 20 5.90 15.50 -5.04
C ARG A 20 6.64 16.41 -6.02
N ASP A 21 6.41 17.72 -5.92
CA ASP A 21 7.07 18.72 -6.78
C ASP A 21 8.23 19.46 -6.07
N LYS A 22 8.91 20.35 -6.81
CA LYS A 22 10.04 21.15 -6.29
C LYS A 22 9.62 22.27 -5.32
N ALA A 23 8.34 22.60 -5.27
CA ALA A 23 7.77 23.57 -4.34
C ALA A 23 7.28 22.91 -3.05
N ASP A 24 7.58 21.62 -2.86
CA ASP A 24 7.18 20.81 -1.73
C ASP A 24 5.68 20.50 -1.65
N ASN A 25 4.95 20.65 -2.76
CA ASN A 25 3.59 20.13 -2.83
C ASN A 25 3.66 18.60 -2.97
N CYS A 26 2.81 17.89 -2.22
CA CYS A 26 2.75 16.44 -2.23
C CYS A 26 1.29 15.99 -2.29
N ILE A 27 0.97 15.05 -3.19
CA ILE A 27 -0.37 14.49 -3.35
C ILE A 27 -0.32 12.96 -3.45
N ILE A 28 -1.36 12.31 -2.95
CA ILE A 28 -1.65 10.90 -3.20
C ILE A 28 -2.55 10.84 -4.44
N VAL A 29 -2.07 10.23 -5.52
CA VAL A 29 -2.78 10.11 -6.79
C VAL A 29 -3.69 8.88 -6.79
N CYS A 30 -3.26 7.79 -6.16
CA CYS A 30 -3.99 6.53 -6.10
C CYS A 30 -3.71 5.83 -4.77
N SER A 31 -4.72 5.14 -4.24
CA SER A 31 -4.57 4.13 -3.18
C SER A 31 -4.99 2.77 -3.73
N ILE A 32 -4.26 1.73 -3.35
CA ILE A 32 -4.48 0.36 -3.82
C ILE A 32 -4.57 -0.54 -2.59
N GLU A 33 -5.54 -1.45 -2.58
CA GLU A 33 -5.69 -2.50 -1.56
C GLU A 33 -5.51 -3.87 -2.20
N ASN A 34 -4.65 -4.69 -1.60
CA ASN A 34 -4.43 -6.05 -2.06
C ASN A 34 -5.51 -6.97 -1.51
N LEU A 35 -6.09 -7.79 -2.40
CA LEU A 35 -7.04 -8.83 -2.01
C LEU A 35 -6.31 -10.05 -1.42
N ASP A 36 -5.14 -10.36 -1.99
CA ASP A 36 -4.22 -11.33 -1.41
C ASP A 36 -3.40 -10.64 -0.29
N PRO A 37 -3.30 -11.24 0.91
CA PRO A 37 -2.62 -10.61 2.03
C PRO A 37 -1.09 -10.67 1.89
N MET A 38 -0.40 -9.92 2.75
CA MET A 38 1.07 -9.94 2.91
C MET A 38 1.59 -11.38 2.88
N GLY A 39 2.58 -11.62 2.02
CA GLY A 39 3.13 -12.94 1.74
C GLY A 39 3.05 -13.36 0.27
N VAL A 40 2.16 -12.73 -0.49
CA VAL A 40 2.13 -12.77 -1.96
C VAL A 40 2.70 -11.44 -2.46
N HIS A 41 3.61 -11.48 -3.44
CA HIS A 41 4.20 -10.27 -3.98
C HIS A 41 3.12 -9.43 -4.67
N THR A 42 3.10 -8.10 -4.47
CA THR A 42 2.04 -7.22 -5.01
C THR A 42 1.79 -7.41 -6.51
N GLY A 43 2.85 -7.58 -7.30
CA GLY A 43 2.76 -7.86 -8.74
C GLY A 43 2.12 -9.21 -9.13
N ASP A 44 2.03 -10.15 -8.19
CA ASP A 44 1.34 -11.43 -8.34
C ASP A 44 -0.04 -11.44 -7.64
N SER A 45 -0.34 -10.41 -6.84
CA SER A 45 -1.60 -10.26 -6.10
C SER A 45 -2.71 -9.68 -6.96
N ILE A 46 -3.95 -10.06 -6.69
CA ILE A 46 -5.13 -9.33 -7.17
C ILE A 46 -5.27 -8.05 -6.33
N THR A 47 -5.37 -6.90 -7.00
CA THR A 47 -5.48 -5.60 -6.32
C THR A 47 -6.68 -4.80 -6.81
N VAL A 48 -7.15 -3.88 -5.98
CA VAL A 48 -8.24 -2.96 -6.30
C VAL A 48 -7.86 -1.52 -5.97
N ALA A 49 -8.39 -0.58 -6.76
CA ALA A 49 -8.28 0.85 -6.50
C ALA A 49 -9.69 1.48 -6.47
N PRO A 50 -10.04 2.33 -5.48
CA PRO A 50 -9.21 2.76 -4.34
C PRO A 50 -9.14 1.71 -3.22
N ALA A 51 -8.46 2.01 -2.10
CA ALA A 51 -8.59 1.24 -0.86
C ALA A 51 -10.06 1.22 -0.37
N GLN A 52 -10.53 0.07 0.11
CA GLN A 52 -11.94 -0.19 0.44
C GLN A 52 -12.18 -0.34 1.94
N THR A 53 -11.19 -0.86 2.68
CA THR A 53 -11.41 -1.30 4.08
C THR A 53 -10.62 -0.52 5.13
N LEU A 54 -10.03 0.62 4.75
CA LEU A 54 -9.51 1.61 5.69
C LEU A 54 -10.61 2.59 6.09
N THR A 55 -10.72 2.87 7.38
CA THR A 55 -11.45 4.05 7.84
C THR A 55 -10.69 5.30 7.44
N ASP A 56 -11.38 6.45 7.33
CA ASP A 56 -10.73 7.72 7.02
C ASP A 56 -9.57 8.03 8.00
N LYS A 57 -9.72 7.68 9.28
CA LYS A 57 -8.65 7.83 10.28
C LYS A 57 -7.43 6.93 10.07
N GLU A 58 -7.59 5.79 9.40
CA GLU A 58 -6.48 4.89 9.06
C GLU A 58 -5.87 5.25 7.71
N TYR A 59 -6.65 5.90 6.84
CA TYR A 59 -6.18 6.41 5.55
C TYR A 59 -5.34 7.69 5.69
N GLN A 60 -5.63 8.55 6.68
CA GLN A 60 -4.89 9.78 7.00
C GLN A 60 -3.77 9.54 8.00
#